data_AF-A0A401W8U0-F1
#
_entry.id   AF-A0A401W8U0-F1
#
_cell.length_a   1.000
_cell.length_b   1.000
_cell.length_c   1.000
_cell.angle_alpha   90.00
_cell.angle_beta   90.00
_cell.angle_gamma   90.00
#
_symmetry.space_group_name_H-M   'P 1'
#
loop_
_entity.id
_entity.type
_entity.pdbx_description
1 polymer ?
#
loop_
_entity_poly.entity_id
_entity_poly.type
_entity_poly.pdbx_seq_one_letter_code
_entity_poly.pdbx_strand_id
1 'polypeptide(L)'
;MKRRPHARLRHRLYRRLHPRVYRAGALAEQRHPLDGPLDYTRTDVSAAPSMAAAKERLGIPPVVVLCGSTRFWERMAAAAWSETLRGRIVVRPDVDMKRPRQGYADAVAVKTDLDALHRAKIRLADEVLVVGDYIGDSTRAEIAYARELGMPVRFTHPEVDAPAPASALEGAAS
;
A
#
# COMPACT_ATOMS: atom_id res chain seq x y z
N MET A 1 20.44 -47.49 4.43
CA MET A 1 19.65 -46.42 3.78
C MET A 1 18.48 -46.01 4.69
N LYS A 2 18.63 -45.02 5.58
CA LYS A 2 17.58 -44.63 6.54
C LYS A 2 16.59 -43.66 5.87
N ARG A 3 15.37 -44.12 5.57
CA ARG A 3 14.31 -43.29 4.98
C ARG A 3 13.97 -42.14 5.93
N ARG A 4 14.19 -40.90 5.49
CA ARG A 4 13.76 -39.70 6.24
C ARG A 4 12.23 -39.67 6.26
N PRO A 5 11.57 -39.54 7.42
CA PRO A 5 10.10 -39.46 7.44
C PRO A 5 9.65 -38.21 6.68
N HIS A 6 8.66 -38.40 5.79
CA HIS A 6 8.03 -37.35 5.00
C HIS A 6 7.64 -36.17 5.89
N ALA A 7 7.89 -34.93 5.43
CA ALA A 7 7.67 -33.68 6.17
C ALA A 7 6.30 -33.59 6.87
N ARG A 8 5.26 -34.24 6.31
CA ARG A 8 3.91 -34.35 6.90
C ARG A 8 3.86 -35.06 8.26
N LEU A 9 4.70 -36.07 8.51
CA LEU A 9 4.75 -36.76 9.80
C LEU A 9 5.41 -35.90 10.88
N ARG A 10 6.46 -35.13 10.52
CA ARG A 10 7.10 -34.17 11.42
C ARG A 10 6.14 -33.05 11.82
N HIS A 11 5.32 -32.57 10.88
CA HIS A 11 4.29 -31.56 11.13
C HIS A 11 3.22 -32.04 12.12
N ARG A 12 2.71 -33.27 11.97
CA ARG A 12 1.70 -33.84 12.88
C ARG A 12 2.26 -34.05 14.30
N LEU A 13 3.50 -34.51 14.43
CA LEU A 13 4.14 -34.68 15.74
C LEU A 13 4.38 -33.33 16.42
N TYR A 14 4.88 -32.33 15.69
CA TYR A 14 5.16 -31.00 16.21
C TYR A 14 3.90 -30.29 16.71
N ARG A 15 2.78 -30.39 15.98
CA ARG A 15 1.44 -29.90 16.39
C ARG A 15 0.98 -30.50 17.72
N ARG A 16 1.25 -31.80 17.93
CA ARG A 16 0.86 -32.52 19.15
C ARG A 16 1.70 -32.10 20.35
N LEU A 17 2.99 -31.83 20.14
CA LEU A 17 3.95 -31.52 21.20
C LEU A 17 3.96 -30.02 21.58
N HIS A 18 3.57 -29.12 20.68
CA HIS A 18 3.60 -27.67 20.91
C HIS A 18 2.24 -26.98 20.63
N PRO A 19 1.15 -27.35 21.33
CA PRO A 19 -0.20 -26.86 21.02
C PRO A 19 -0.39 -25.35 21.22
N ARG A 20 0.33 -24.73 22.17
CA ARG A 20 0.29 -23.27 22.41
C ARG A 20 1.03 -22.49 21.33
N VAL A 21 2.20 -22.96 20.90
CA VAL A 21 3.00 -22.36 19.81
C VAL A 21 2.29 -22.56 18.47
N TYR A 22 1.68 -23.73 18.25
CA TYR A 22 0.89 -24.00 17.06
C TYR A 22 -0.38 -23.14 16.99
N ARG A 23 -1.06 -22.81 18.11
CA ARG A 23 -2.16 -21.82 18.08
C ARG A 23 -1.71 -20.43 17.66
N ALA A 24 -0.53 -19.98 18.08
CA ALA A 24 0.04 -18.72 17.61
C ALA A 24 0.47 -18.81 16.12
N GLY A 25 0.99 -19.96 15.68
CA GLY A 25 1.33 -20.23 14.28
C GLY A 25 0.12 -20.48 13.36
N ALA A 26 -1.03 -20.88 13.90
CA ALA A 26 -2.27 -21.11 13.14
C ALA A 26 -2.89 -19.80 12.60
N LEU A 27 -2.56 -18.66 13.19
CA LEU A 27 -2.87 -17.35 12.62
C LEU A 27 -2.04 -17.05 11.36
N ALA A 28 -0.87 -17.69 11.19
CA ALA A 28 -0.03 -17.54 10.00
C ALA A 28 -0.46 -18.47 8.85
N GLU A 29 -1.28 -19.50 9.13
CA GLU A 29 -1.90 -20.36 8.10
C GLU A 29 -3.25 -19.83 7.60
N GLN A 30 -3.70 -18.66 8.08
CA GLN A 30 -4.75 -17.90 7.41
C GLN A 30 -4.18 -17.34 6.09
N ARG A 31 -4.02 -18.23 5.11
CA ARG A 31 -4.22 -17.85 3.72
C ARG A 31 -5.59 -17.19 3.72
N HIS A 32 -5.63 -15.88 3.59
CA HIS A 32 -6.82 -15.23 3.06
C HIS A 32 -6.71 -15.46 1.56
N PRO A 33 -7.33 -16.51 0.98
CA PRO A 33 -7.70 -16.42 -0.41
C PRO A 33 -8.58 -15.17 -0.48
N LEU A 34 -8.13 -14.14 -1.20
CA LEU A 34 -9.04 -13.08 -1.60
C LEU A 34 -10.15 -13.78 -2.40
N ASP A 35 -11.41 -13.46 -2.14
CA ASP A 35 -12.59 -14.12 -2.76
C ASP A 35 -12.69 -13.89 -4.29
N GLY A 36 -11.69 -13.23 -4.89
CA GLY A 36 -11.53 -12.95 -6.31
C GLY A 36 -10.45 -11.88 -6.53
N PRO A 37 -10.11 -11.56 -7.79
CA PRO A 37 -9.26 -10.42 -8.11
C PRO A 37 -9.90 -9.13 -7.62
N LEU A 38 -9.12 -8.28 -6.95
CA LEU A 38 -9.59 -7.00 -6.43
C LEU A 38 -9.71 -6.00 -7.58
N ASP A 39 -10.94 -5.70 -8.02
CA ASP A 39 -11.18 -4.67 -9.01
C ASP A 39 -11.41 -3.29 -8.36
N TYR A 40 -10.32 -2.58 -8.11
CA TYR A 40 -10.34 -1.18 -7.71
C TYR A 40 -10.32 -0.21 -8.90
N THR A 41 -10.54 -0.70 -10.13
CA THR A 41 -10.50 0.12 -11.36
C THR A 41 -11.87 0.64 -11.77
N ARG A 42 -12.93 0.15 -11.13
CA ARG A 42 -14.29 0.65 -11.30
C ARG A 42 -14.40 2.13 -10.88
N THR A 43 -14.61 3.02 -11.86
CA THR A 43 -14.77 4.48 -11.68
C THR A 43 -16.14 4.98 -12.14
N ASP A 44 -17.09 4.08 -12.38
CA ASP A 44 -18.45 4.37 -12.84
C ASP A 44 -19.31 4.98 -11.71
N VAL A 45 -19.01 6.21 -11.32
CA VAL A 45 -19.88 6.96 -10.42
C VAL A 45 -20.32 8.25 -11.09
N SER A 46 -21.33 8.13 -11.96
CA SER A 46 -22.11 9.29 -12.39
C SER A 46 -22.95 9.78 -11.20
N ALA A 47 -22.76 11.05 -10.82
CA ALA A 47 -23.62 11.83 -9.93
C ALA A 47 -23.59 11.52 -8.41
N ALA A 48 -22.52 10.94 -7.86
CA ALA A 48 -22.33 10.98 -6.40
C ALA A 48 -21.94 12.40 -5.94
N PRO A 49 -22.35 12.83 -4.73
CA PRO A 49 -21.84 14.06 -4.14
C PRO A 49 -20.31 13.99 -4.06
N SER A 50 -19.63 15.12 -4.29
CA SER A 50 -18.17 15.21 -4.12
C SER A 50 -17.78 14.65 -2.75
N MET A 51 -16.86 13.68 -2.73
CA MET A 51 -16.36 13.05 -1.52
C MET A 51 -15.89 14.10 -0.49
N ALA A 52 -15.28 15.19 -0.96
CA ALA A 52 -14.85 16.30 -0.12
C ALA A 52 -16.03 16.96 0.62
N ALA A 53 -17.12 17.28 -0.09
CA ALA A 53 -18.32 17.86 0.53
C ALA A 53 -19.04 16.88 1.48
N ALA A 54 -18.93 15.57 1.24
CA ALA A 54 -19.44 14.57 2.17
C ALA A 54 -18.61 14.52 3.47
N LYS A 55 -17.28 14.51 3.36
CA LYS A 55 -16.37 14.55 4.53
C LYS A 55 -16.58 15.81 5.37
N GLU A 56 -16.72 16.96 4.73
CA GLU A 56 -16.97 18.24 5.41
C GLU A 56 -18.28 18.21 6.22
N ARG A 57 -19.40 17.80 5.60
CA ARG A 57 -20.70 17.69 6.28
C ARG A 57 -20.68 16.71 7.46
N LEU A 58 -19.84 15.68 7.39
CA LEU A 58 -19.69 14.68 8.45
C LEU A 58 -18.63 15.06 9.50
N GLY A 59 -17.94 16.20 9.34
CA GLY A 59 -16.86 16.60 10.25
C GLY A 59 -15.68 15.62 10.26
N ILE A 60 -15.43 14.93 9.13
CA ILE A 60 -14.31 13.99 9.01
C ILE A 60 -13.00 14.79 8.92
N PRO A 61 -12.01 14.53 9.79
CA PRO A 61 -10.71 15.19 9.68
C PRO A 61 -10.00 14.87 8.35
N PRO A 62 -9.08 15.73 7.88
CA PRO A 62 -8.35 15.50 6.65
C PRO A 62 -7.65 14.14 6.64
N VAL A 63 -7.79 13.42 5.53
CA VAL A 63 -7.17 12.12 5.29
C VAL A 63 -5.88 12.33 4.50
N VAL A 64 -4.75 11.97 5.09
CA VAL A 64 -3.45 11.95 4.42
C VAL A 64 -3.08 10.52 4.09
N VAL A 65 -2.83 10.24 2.81
CA VAL A 65 -2.23 8.98 2.39
C VAL A 65 -0.71 9.14 2.32
N LEU A 66 0.01 8.21 2.93
CA LEU A 66 1.47 8.13 2.82
C LEU A 66 1.83 7.28 1.62
N CYS A 67 2.65 7.84 0.73
CA CYS A 67 3.29 7.11 -0.36
C CYS A 67 4.80 7.09 -0.12
N GLY A 68 5.50 6.09 -0.65
CA GLY A 68 6.94 5.99 -0.48
C GLY A 68 7.44 4.55 -0.52
N SER A 69 8.77 4.41 -0.56
CA SER A 69 9.37 3.08 -0.57
C SER A 69 9.20 2.40 0.79
N THR A 70 8.65 1.17 0.81
CA THR A 70 8.54 0.36 2.04
C THR A 70 9.89 0.06 2.69
N ARG A 71 11.01 0.26 1.97
CA ARG A 71 12.36 0.20 2.56
C ARG A 71 12.58 1.24 3.66
N PHE A 72 11.80 2.32 3.68
CA PHE A 72 11.84 3.39 4.68
C PHE A 72 10.68 3.28 5.68
N TRP A 73 10.37 2.07 6.12
CA TRP A 73 9.23 1.80 7.01
C TRP A 73 9.23 2.66 8.27
N GLU A 74 10.39 2.84 8.91
CA GLU A 74 10.53 3.67 10.11
C GLU A 74 10.23 5.15 9.83
N ARG A 75 10.67 5.68 8.68
CA ARG A 75 10.34 7.04 8.25
C ARG A 75 8.84 7.17 7.99
N MET A 76 8.21 6.17 7.36
CA MET A 76 6.75 6.14 7.18
C MET A 76 6.01 6.09 8.52
N ALA A 77 6.51 5.33 9.49
CA ALA A 77 5.92 5.28 10.83
C ALA A 77 6.04 6.64 11.56
N ALA A 78 7.20 7.30 11.45
CA ALA A 78 7.41 8.64 12.01
C ALA A 78 6.52 9.70 11.35
N ALA A 79 6.37 9.65 10.02
CA ALA A 79 5.44 10.52 9.29
C ALA A 79 3.99 10.28 9.73
N ALA A 80 3.57 9.01 9.83
CA ALA A 80 2.23 8.66 10.31
C ALA A 80 1.96 9.19 11.72
N TRP A 81 2.92 9.03 12.63
CA TRP A 81 2.85 9.55 13.99
C TRP A 81 2.72 11.08 14.00
N SER A 82 3.54 11.78 13.21
CA SER A 82 3.51 13.24 13.09
C SER A 82 2.18 13.76 12.56
N GLU A 83 1.63 13.16 11.50
CA GLU A 83 0.34 13.53 10.91
C GLU A 83 -0.83 13.23 11.85
N THR A 84 -0.76 12.12 12.57
CA THR A 84 -1.77 11.76 13.59
C THR A 84 -1.82 12.80 14.70
N LEU A 85 -0.65 13.27 15.18
CA LEU A 85 -0.59 14.35 16.18
C LEU A 85 -1.15 15.68 15.67
N ARG A 86 -1.17 15.90 14.35
CA ARG A 86 -1.84 17.05 13.73
C ARG A 86 -3.36 16.86 13.58
N GLY A 87 -3.92 15.79 14.14
CA GLY A 87 -5.35 15.49 14.09
C GLY A 87 -5.82 14.95 12.73
N ARG A 88 -4.92 14.43 11.90
CA ARG A 88 -5.24 13.91 10.56
C ARG A 88 -5.45 12.40 10.60
N ILE A 89 -6.34 11.92 9.74
CA ILE A 89 -6.49 10.48 9.49
C ILE A 89 -5.34 10.05 8.58
N VAL A 90 -4.61 9.00 8.97
CA VAL A 90 -3.47 8.51 8.17
C VAL A 90 -3.79 7.16 7.55
N VAL A 91 -3.58 7.08 6.24
CA VAL A 91 -3.66 5.83 5.47
C VAL A 91 -2.29 5.55 4.85
N ARG A 92 -1.78 4.31 4.93
CA ARG A 92 -0.43 3.98 4.43
C ARG A 92 -0.39 2.58 3.82
N PRO A 93 0.69 2.17 3.12
CA PRO A 93 0.94 0.78 2.82
C PRO A 93 1.23 0.02 4.13
N ASP A 94 0.54 -1.10 4.35
CA ASP A 94 0.67 -1.88 5.58
C ASP A 94 1.38 -3.23 5.38
N VAL A 95 1.68 -3.58 4.13
CA VAL A 95 2.39 -4.81 3.77
C VAL A 95 3.78 -4.47 3.25
N ASP A 96 4.81 -4.90 3.98
CA ASP A 96 6.19 -4.77 3.53
C ASP A 96 6.57 -5.92 2.59
N MET A 97 6.44 -5.68 1.28
CA MET A 97 6.84 -6.65 0.25
C MET A 97 8.36 -6.89 0.19
N LYS A 98 9.18 -6.09 0.87
CA LYS A 98 10.63 -6.33 1.00
C LYS A 98 10.96 -7.30 2.12
N ARG A 99 10.05 -7.50 3.07
CA ARG A 99 10.15 -8.49 4.15
C ARG A 99 8.89 -9.35 4.19
N PRO A 100 8.63 -10.12 3.14
CA PRO A 100 7.40 -10.88 3.03
C PRO A 100 7.28 -11.86 4.19
N ARG A 101 6.13 -11.85 4.87
CA ARG A 101 5.78 -12.95 5.79
C ARG A 101 5.54 -14.22 4.95
N GLN A 102 5.73 -15.40 5.55
CA GLN A 102 5.40 -16.66 4.89
C GLN A 102 3.92 -16.64 4.45
N GLY A 103 3.63 -16.99 3.20
CA GLY A 103 2.23 -17.13 2.74
C GLY A 103 1.92 -16.62 1.34
N TYR A 104 2.77 -15.82 0.69
CA TYR A 104 2.53 -15.37 -0.68
C TYR A 104 2.86 -16.49 -1.69
N ALA A 105 1.85 -17.07 -2.32
CA ALA A 105 2.05 -18.06 -3.38
C ALA A 105 2.63 -17.43 -4.67
N ASP A 106 2.24 -16.18 -4.95
CA ASP A 106 2.73 -15.36 -6.06
C ASP A 106 2.96 -13.93 -5.57
N ALA A 107 4.23 -13.53 -5.46
CA ALA A 107 4.60 -12.21 -4.96
C ALA A 107 4.29 -11.08 -5.96
N VAL A 108 4.24 -11.37 -7.27
CA VAL A 108 3.96 -10.38 -8.31
C VAL A 108 2.48 -10.06 -8.31
N ALA A 109 1.61 -11.08 -8.29
CA ALA A 109 0.17 -10.88 -8.20
C ALA A 109 -0.23 -10.09 -6.94
N VAL A 110 0.34 -10.47 -5.78
CA VAL A 110 0.11 -9.75 -4.52
C VAL A 110 0.57 -8.30 -4.61
N LYS A 111 1.72 -8.02 -5.25
CA LYS A 111 2.16 -6.63 -5.43
C LYS A 111 1.15 -5.85 -6.28
N THR A 112 0.69 -6.42 -7.40
CA THR A 112 -0.29 -5.76 -8.28
C THR A 112 -1.58 -5.41 -7.54
N ASP A 113 -2.09 -6.33 -6.73
CA ASP A 113 -3.29 -6.10 -5.91
C ASP A 113 -3.08 -5.01 -4.85
N LEU A 114 -1.90 -5.00 -4.20
CA LEU A 114 -1.54 -3.98 -3.22
C LEU A 114 -1.37 -2.59 -3.86
N ASP A 115 -0.80 -2.52 -5.06
CA ASP A 115 -0.68 -1.27 -5.82
C ASP A 115 -2.07 -0.73 -6.20
N ALA A 116 -2.98 -1.61 -6.63
CA ALA A 116 -4.36 -1.24 -6.94
C ALA A 116 -5.13 -0.75 -5.70
N LEU A 117 -4.96 -1.45 -4.56
CA LEU A 117 -5.51 -1.02 -3.27
C LEU A 117 -4.94 0.34 -2.85
N HIS A 118 -3.65 0.58 -3.06
CA HIS A 118 -3.04 1.85 -2.69
C HIS A 118 -3.55 3.01 -3.56
N ARG A 119 -3.82 2.79 -4.86
CA ARG A 119 -4.55 3.77 -5.68
C ARG A 119 -5.95 4.06 -5.15
N ALA A 120 -6.68 3.07 -4.64
CA ALA A 120 -7.96 3.30 -3.98
C ALA A 120 -7.82 4.14 -2.70
N LYS A 121 -6.76 3.92 -1.91
CA LYS A 121 -6.42 4.75 -0.75
C LYS A 121 -6.12 6.21 -1.16
N ILE A 122 -5.46 6.42 -2.30
CA ILE A 122 -5.22 7.76 -2.85
C ILE A 122 -6.53 8.45 -3.22
N ARG A 123 -7.46 7.78 -3.90
CA ARG A 123 -8.78 8.36 -4.23
C ARG A 123 -9.60 8.74 -2.99
N LEU A 124 -9.40 8.02 -1.88
CA LEU A 124 -10.05 8.30 -0.61
C LEU A 124 -9.42 9.51 0.11
N ALA A 125 -8.14 9.81 -0.12
CA ALA A 125 -7.42 10.84 0.63
C ALA A 125 -7.86 12.26 0.26
N ASP A 126 -7.49 13.23 1.09
CA ASP A 126 -7.54 14.67 0.78
C ASP A 126 -6.16 15.19 0.34
N GLU A 127 -5.12 14.37 0.56
CA GLU A 127 -3.75 14.72 0.23
C GLU A 127 -2.80 13.51 0.24
N VAL A 128 -1.75 13.58 -0.58
CA VAL A 128 -0.63 12.63 -0.56
C VAL A 128 0.59 13.24 0.13
N LEU A 129 1.20 12.50 1.07
CA LEU A 129 2.52 12.78 1.61
C LEU A 129 3.52 11.71 1.16
N VAL A 130 4.51 12.10 0.37
CA VAL A 130 5.59 11.25 -0.11
C VAL A 130 6.74 11.23 0.90
N VAL A 131 7.06 10.04 1.40
CA VAL A 131 8.04 9.82 2.45
C VAL A 131 9.32 9.21 1.89
N GLY A 132 10.44 9.90 2.13
CA GLY A 132 11.79 9.46 1.79
C GLY A 132 12.49 10.31 0.73
N ASP A 133 13.80 10.10 0.62
CA ASP A 133 14.76 10.74 -0.28
C ASP A 133 14.96 9.95 -1.58
N TYR A 134 14.05 9.02 -1.88
CA TYR A 134 14.10 8.22 -3.09
C TYR A 134 12.71 7.81 -3.56
N ILE A 135 12.51 7.92 -4.86
CA ILE A 135 11.27 7.57 -5.56
C ILE A 135 11.52 6.36 -6.46
N GLY A 136 10.96 5.22 -6.07
CA GLY A 136 10.91 4.03 -6.92
C GLY A 136 9.69 4.05 -7.85
N ASP A 137 9.60 3.08 -8.77
CA ASP A 137 8.57 3.06 -9.82
C ASP A 137 7.14 3.05 -9.28
N SER A 138 6.89 2.27 -8.21
CA SER A 138 5.58 2.24 -7.53
C SER A 138 5.19 3.62 -7.01
N THR A 139 6.11 4.28 -6.30
CA THR A 139 5.89 5.62 -5.75
C THR A 139 5.76 6.67 -6.85
N ARG A 140 6.49 6.53 -7.95
CA ARG A 140 6.36 7.41 -9.12
C ARG A 140 4.98 7.30 -9.75
N ALA A 141 4.48 6.07 -9.92
CA ALA A 141 3.14 5.81 -10.43
C ALA A 141 2.06 6.36 -9.48
N GLU A 142 2.25 6.23 -8.17
CA GLU A 142 1.35 6.82 -7.15
C GLU A 142 1.32 8.35 -7.22
N ILE A 143 2.47 9.00 -7.37
CA ILE A 143 2.56 10.47 -7.53
C ILE A 143 1.88 10.92 -8.81
N ALA A 144 2.13 10.24 -9.94
CA ALA A 144 1.49 10.54 -11.22
C ALA A 144 -0.05 10.42 -11.09
N TYR A 145 -0.51 9.32 -10.51
CA TYR A 145 -1.94 9.08 -10.28
C TYR A 145 -2.58 10.15 -9.38
N ALA A 146 -1.93 10.55 -8.30
CA ALA A 146 -2.42 11.61 -7.43
C ALA A 146 -2.53 12.96 -8.18
N ARG A 147 -1.54 13.29 -9.01
CA ARG A 147 -1.54 14.51 -9.84
C ARG A 147 -2.64 14.49 -10.89
N GLU A 148 -2.90 13.35 -11.52
CA GLU A 148 -4.01 13.18 -12.48
C GLU A 148 -5.37 13.43 -11.83
N LEU A 149 -5.53 13.10 -10.55
CA LEU A 149 -6.74 13.39 -9.77
C LEU A 149 -6.84 14.85 -9.30
N GLY A 150 -5.81 15.68 -9.54
CA GLY A 150 -5.70 17.03 -8.97
C GLY A 150 -5.47 17.03 -7.46
N MET A 151 -5.02 15.91 -6.88
CA MET A 151 -4.76 15.77 -5.45
C MET A 151 -3.49 16.53 -5.07
N PRO A 152 -3.49 17.33 -3.97
CA PRO A 152 -2.26 17.91 -3.45
C PRO A 152 -1.24 16.83 -3.09
N VAL A 153 0.02 17.05 -3.49
CA VAL A 153 1.14 16.15 -3.19
C VAL A 153 2.23 16.94 -2.47
N ARG A 154 2.63 16.49 -1.28
CA ARG A 154 3.76 17.01 -0.52
C ARG A 154 4.86 15.98 -0.34
N PHE A 155 6.07 16.45 -0.13
CA PHE A 155 7.25 15.62 0.03
C PHE A 155 7.93 15.93 1.36
N THR A 156 8.36 14.89 2.05
CA THR A 156 9.30 15.03 3.19
C THR A 156 10.69 15.49 2.78
N HIS A 157 11.04 15.25 1.51
CA HIS A 157 12.32 15.56 0.87
C HIS A 157 11.99 16.25 -0.47
N PRO A 158 11.86 17.60 -0.50
CA PRO A 158 11.42 18.31 -1.70
C PRO A 158 12.31 18.09 -2.93
N GLU A 159 13.58 17.76 -2.74
CA GLU A 159 14.57 17.51 -3.80
C GLU A 159 14.23 16.31 -4.69
N VAL A 160 13.40 15.39 -4.21
CA VAL A 160 12.98 14.24 -5.01
C VAL A 160 11.75 14.51 -5.87
N ASP A 161 11.15 15.69 -5.72
CA ASP A 161 10.13 16.17 -6.63
C ASP A 161 10.77 16.69 -7.93
N ALA A 162 11.26 15.77 -8.75
CA ALA A 162 11.72 16.11 -10.09
C ALA A 162 10.50 16.24 -11.02
N PRO A 163 10.36 17.34 -11.79
CA PRO A 163 9.40 17.38 -12.87
C PRO A 163 9.72 16.27 -13.88
N ALA A 164 8.69 15.69 -14.50
CA ALA A 164 8.90 14.81 -15.65
C ALA A 164 9.77 15.57 -16.69
N PRO A 165 10.74 14.91 -17.35
CA PRO A 165 11.55 15.59 -18.34
C PRO A 165 10.66 16.16 -19.45
N ALA A 166 10.83 17.44 -19.75
CA ALA A 166 10.07 18.19 -20.74
C ALA A 166 10.46 17.82 -22.20
N SER A 167 10.45 16.53 -22.56
CA SER A 167 10.87 16.07 -23.90
C SER A 167 9.82 15.26 -24.65
N ALA A 168 8.53 15.53 -24.45
CA ALA A 168 7.45 14.87 -25.19
C ALA A 168 6.46 15.82 -25.89
N LEU A 169 6.82 17.10 -26.11
CA LEU A 169 5.97 18.06 -26.82
C LEU A 169 6.61 18.76 -28.03
N GLU A 170 7.88 18.49 -28.37
CA GLU A 170 8.48 18.96 -29.62
C GLU A 170 8.68 17.78 -30.58
N GLY A 171 7.68 17.52 -31.42
CA GLY A 171 7.78 16.46 -32.44
C GLY A 171 6.54 16.20 -33.29
N ALA A 172 5.53 17.07 -33.28
CA ALA A 172 4.36 16.94 -34.16
C ALA A 172 3.97 18.30 -34.76
N ALA A 173 4.93 18.94 -35.42
CA ALA A 173 4.68 20.03 -36.36
C ALA A 173 5.87 20.15 -37.32
N SER A 174 5.92 19.25 -38.30
CA SER A 174 6.54 19.46 -39.62
C SER A 174 5.96 18.44 -40.59
#